data_AF-A0A524JMZ3-F1
#
_entry.id   AF-A0A524JMZ3-F1
#
_cell.length_a   1.000
_cell.length_b   1.000
_cell.length_c   1.000
_cell.angle_alpha   90.00
_cell.angle_beta   90.00
_cell.angle_gamma   90.00
#
_symmetry.space_group_name_H-M   'P 1'
#
loop_
_entity.id
_entity.type
_entity.pdbx_description
1 polymer ?
#
loop_
_entity_poly.entity_id
_entity_poly.type
_entity_poly.pdbx_seq_one_letter_code
_entity_poly.pdbx_strand_id
1 'polypeptide(L)'
;AIFMGILPVSLVSVLLLVLLMIFVGILFSSLAMIVTAFAPNFDFFNYYSELVITPMLFFSGVFFPLDKFPGWMKTLSLFMPLTHAVAISRAIFNGTYTRGLIFNFLVIFVLEVIAFFIGVRLMKKRLIK
;
A
#
# COMPACT_ATOMS: atom_id res chain seq x y z
N ALA A 1 -0.85 -19.12 -14.48
CA ALA A 1 0.11 -18.05 -14.86
C ALA A 1 1.53 -18.61 -15.05
N ILE A 2 2.17 -19.18 -14.00
CA ILE A 2 3.50 -19.84 -14.11
C ILE A 2 3.44 -21.06 -15.05
N PHE A 3 2.36 -21.83 -14.99
CA PHE A 3 2.12 -23.02 -15.83
C PHE A 3 1.92 -22.74 -17.33
N MET A 4 1.66 -21.49 -17.71
CA MET A 4 1.34 -21.12 -19.10
C MET A 4 2.55 -20.59 -19.87
N GLY A 5 3.72 -20.40 -19.24
CA GLY A 5 4.96 -19.98 -19.93
C GLY A 5 4.97 -18.58 -20.54
N ILE A 6 3.94 -17.76 -20.28
CA ILE A 6 3.70 -16.47 -20.97
C ILE A 6 4.40 -15.27 -20.28
N LEU A 7 4.97 -15.42 -19.08
CA LEU A 7 5.63 -14.33 -18.37
C LEU A 7 7.07 -14.68 -17.94
N PRO A 8 8.06 -13.78 -18.10
CA PRO A 8 9.44 -13.97 -17.64
C PRO A 8 9.56 -13.75 -16.11
N VAL A 9 8.66 -14.31 -15.31
CA VAL A 9 8.67 -14.13 -13.85
C VAL A 9 9.60 -15.18 -13.27
N SER A 10 10.82 -14.77 -12.93
CA SER A 10 11.77 -15.61 -12.21
C SER A 10 11.23 -16.01 -10.83
N LEU A 11 11.71 -17.13 -10.27
CA LEU A 11 11.39 -17.52 -8.89
C LEU A 11 11.73 -16.40 -7.88
N VAL A 12 12.77 -15.62 -8.18
CA VAL A 12 13.19 -14.44 -7.40
C VAL A 12 12.12 -13.35 -7.43
N SER A 13 11.52 -13.07 -8.59
CA SER A 13 10.44 -12.09 -8.71
C SER A 13 9.20 -12.51 -7.91
N VAL A 14 8.87 -13.82 -7.89
CA VAL A 14 7.77 -14.34 -7.06
C VAL A 14 8.05 -14.13 -5.58
N LEU A 15 9.26 -14.47 -5.12
CA LEU A 15 9.66 -14.28 -3.73
C LEU A 15 9.61 -12.80 -3.32
N LEU A 16 10.09 -11.90 -4.17
CA LEU A 16 10.04 -10.45 -3.95
C LEU A 16 8.60 -9.93 -3.86
N LEU A 17 7.69 -10.43 -4.69
CA LEU A 17 6.27 -10.08 -4.62
C LEU A 17 5.63 -10.56 -3.33
N VAL A 18 5.92 -11.79 -2.88
CA VAL A 18 5.41 -12.31 -1.60
C VAL A 18 5.91 -11.45 -0.44
N LEU A 19 7.20 -11.10 -0.43
CA LEU A 19 7.77 -10.22 0.59
C LEU A 19 7.11 -8.84 0.57
N LEU A 20 6.87 -8.28 -0.62
CA LEU A 20 6.13 -7.03 -0.77
C LEU A 20 4.70 -7.13 -0.24
N MET A 21 4.00 -8.24 -0.46
CA MET A 21 2.64 -8.45 0.06
C MET A 21 2.61 -8.50 1.59
N ILE A 22 3.59 -9.14 2.22
CA ILE A 22 3.74 -9.14 3.68
C ILE A 22 3.95 -7.70 4.18
N PHE A 23 4.86 -6.96 3.54
CA PHE A 23 5.16 -5.58 3.88
C PHE A 23 3.92 -4.69 3.79
N VAL A 24 3.25 -4.72 2.63
CA VAL A 24 1.99 -3.99 2.40
C VAL A 24 0.90 -4.40 3.40
N GLY A 25 0.82 -5.69 3.76
CA GLY A 25 -0.10 -6.16 4.79
C GLY A 25 0.17 -5.56 6.17
N ILE A 26 1.45 -5.41 6.56
CA ILE A 26 1.84 -4.76 7.83
C ILE A 26 1.49 -3.27 7.80
N LEU A 27 1.76 -2.58 6.70
CA LEU A 27 1.39 -1.18 6.52
C LEU A 27 -0.13 -0.95 6.66
N PHE A 28 -0.96 -1.71 5.92
CA PHE A 28 -2.40 -1.53 5.95
C PHE A 28 -3.03 -2.01 7.26
N SER A 29 -2.51 -3.05 7.90
CA SER A 29 -2.95 -3.44 9.25
C SER A 29 -2.59 -2.39 10.30
N SER A 30 -1.44 -1.73 10.16
CA SER A 30 -1.05 -0.60 11.04
C SER A 30 -1.99 0.60 10.86
N LEU A 31 -2.35 0.93 9.61
CA LEU A 31 -3.34 1.97 9.33
C LEU A 31 -4.72 1.59 9.88
N ALA A 32 -5.16 0.34 9.68
CA ALA A 32 -6.40 -0.16 10.24
C ALA A 32 -6.40 -0.04 11.77
N MET A 33 -5.29 -0.38 12.43
CA MET A 33 -5.14 -0.24 13.88
C MET A 33 -5.28 1.21 14.36
N ILE A 34 -4.76 2.20 13.62
CA ILE A 34 -4.97 3.62 13.92
C ILE A 34 -6.46 3.97 13.89
N VAL A 35 -7.16 3.56 12.83
CA VAL A 35 -8.60 3.81 12.67
C VAL A 35 -9.39 3.11 13.77
N THR A 36 -9.05 1.85 14.05
CA THR A 36 -9.65 1.08 15.13
C THR A 36 -9.49 1.81 16.44
N ALA A 37 -8.36 2.46 16.75
CA ALA A 37 -8.22 3.21 18.00
C ALA A 37 -9.23 4.35 18.18
N PHE A 38 -9.77 4.92 17.09
CA PHE A 38 -10.80 5.97 17.12
C PHE A 38 -12.22 5.45 16.87
N ALA A 39 -12.37 4.26 16.28
CA ALA A 39 -13.67 3.71 15.90
C ALA A 39 -14.49 3.32 17.15
N PRO A 40 -15.70 3.89 17.34
CA PRO A 40 -16.57 3.56 18.47
C PRO A 40 -17.25 2.19 18.28
N ASN A 41 -17.53 1.80 17.03
CA ASN A 41 -18.19 0.55 16.67
C ASN A 41 -17.62 -0.01 15.35
N PHE A 42 -18.00 -1.25 15.02
CA PHE A 42 -17.54 -1.95 13.83
C PHE A 42 -18.07 -1.32 12.53
N ASP A 43 -19.30 -0.81 12.55
CA ASP A 43 -19.91 -0.15 11.39
C ASP A 43 -19.14 1.11 10.97
N PHE A 44 -18.68 1.91 11.93
CA PHE A 44 -17.83 3.08 11.65
C PHE A 44 -16.49 2.68 11.04
N PHE A 45 -15.88 1.59 11.52
CA PHE A 45 -14.63 1.07 10.97
C PHE A 45 -14.79 0.61 9.51
N ASN A 46 -15.86 -0.13 9.22
CA ASN A 46 -16.15 -0.58 7.84
C ASN A 46 -16.42 0.61 6.93
N TYR A 47 -17.27 1.55 7.36
CA TYR A 47 -17.57 2.75 6.60
C TYR A 47 -16.30 3.54 6.26
N TYR A 48 -15.41 3.75 7.22
CA TYR A 48 -14.13 4.41 6.99
C TYR A 48 -13.25 3.62 6.02
N SER A 49 -13.12 2.31 6.23
CA SER A 49 -12.28 1.45 5.39
C SER A 49 -12.77 1.46 3.94
N GLU A 50 -14.08 1.39 3.72
CA GLU A 50 -14.68 1.38 2.40
C GLU A 50 -14.58 2.75 1.72
N LEU A 51 -14.78 3.85 2.47
CA LEU A 51 -14.60 5.20 1.96
C LEU A 51 -13.16 5.61 1.70
N VAL A 52 -12.17 4.98 2.33
CA VAL A 52 -10.75 5.35 2.14
C VAL A 52 -10.05 4.39 1.18
N ILE A 53 -10.18 3.08 1.38
CA ILE A 53 -9.48 2.08 0.57
C ILE A 53 -10.04 2.03 -0.85
N THR A 54 -11.35 2.12 -1.01
CA THR A 54 -11.98 2.08 -2.35
C THR A 54 -11.51 3.22 -3.25
N PRO A 55 -11.61 4.51 -2.89
CA PRO A 55 -11.07 5.57 -3.74
C PRO A 55 -9.55 5.46 -3.88
N MET A 56 -8.85 5.02 -2.84
CA MET A 56 -7.41 4.80 -2.93
C MET A 56 -7.05 3.78 -4.02
N LEU A 57 -7.83 2.73 -4.23
CA LEU A 57 -7.65 1.79 -5.34
C LEU A 57 -7.79 2.47 -6.71
N PHE A 58 -8.75 3.37 -6.88
CA PHE A 58 -8.94 4.13 -8.12
C PHE A 58 -7.78 5.10 -8.39
N PHE A 59 -7.34 5.83 -7.36
CA PHE A 59 -6.30 6.86 -7.50
C PHE A 59 -4.87 6.32 -7.40
N SER A 60 -4.65 5.10 -6.91
CA SER A 60 -3.31 4.49 -6.81
C SER A 60 -2.75 3.99 -8.15
N GLY A 61 -3.55 4.10 -9.20
CA GLY A 61 -3.21 3.64 -10.54
C GLY A 61 -3.26 2.12 -10.71
N VAL A 62 -3.85 1.37 -9.77
CA VAL A 62 -4.08 -0.08 -9.93
C VAL A 62 -4.81 -0.35 -11.23
N PHE A 63 -5.91 0.38 -11.47
CA PHE A 63 -6.74 0.24 -12.66
C PHE A 63 -6.26 1.07 -13.85
N PHE A 64 -5.66 2.24 -13.61
CA PHE A 64 -5.28 3.19 -14.65
C PHE A 64 -3.81 3.60 -14.54
N PRO A 65 -3.05 3.68 -15.65
CA PRO A 65 -1.66 4.14 -15.60
C PRO A 65 -1.57 5.59 -15.09
N LEU A 66 -0.66 5.83 -14.13
CA LEU A 66 -0.44 7.15 -13.53
C LEU A 66 0.02 8.21 -14.55
N ASP A 67 0.61 7.80 -15.67
CA ASP A 67 1.09 8.71 -16.73
C ASP A 67 -0.06 9.38 -17.48
N LYS A 68 -1.27 8.83 -17.41
CA LYS A 68 -2.47 9.41 -18.04
C LYS A 68 -3.27 10.31 -17.09
N PHE A 69 -2.82 10.48 -15.85
CA PHE A 69 -3.54 11.28 -14.87
C PHE A 69 -3.28 12.77 -15.08
N PRO A 70 -4.31 13.63 -14.95
CA PRO A 70 -4.12 15.07 -14.91
C PRO A 70 -3.27 15.45 -13.69
N GLY A 71 -2.56 16.59 -13.75
CA GLY A 71 -1.55 16.95 -12.75
C GLY A 71 -2.01 16.89 -11.29
N TRP A 72 -3.24 17.36 -11.01
CA TRP A 72 -3.83 17.31 -9.66
C TRP A 72 -4.01 15.88 -9.14
N MET A 73 -4.43 14.96 -10.01
CA MET A 73 -4.70 13.56 -9.66
C MET A 73 -3.37 12.83 -9.45
N LYS A 74 -2.35 13.15 -10.25
CA LYS A 74 -0.99 12.64 -10.06
C LYS A 74 -0.41 13.05 -8.70
N THR A 75 -0.61 14.31 -8.29
CA THR A 75 -0.19 14.79 -6.97
C THR A 75 -0.90 14.04 -5.84
N LEU A 76 -2.22 13.83 -5.95
CA LEU A 76 -2.98 13.08 -4.96
C LEU A 76 -2.49 11.62 -4.83
N SER A 77 -2.22 10.96 -5.96
CA SER A 77 -1.69 9.60 -5.98
C SER A 77 -0.36 9.46 -5.23
N LEU A 78 0.51 10.47 -5.26
CA LEU A 78 1.80 10.43 -4.56
C LEU A 78 1.69 10.44 -3.03
N PHE A 79 0.55 10.81 -2.47
CA PHE A 79 0.29 10.72 -1.03
C PHE A 79 -0.26 9.36 -0.60
N MET A 80 -0.68 8.53 -1.55
CA MET A 80 -1.33 7.26 -1.26
C MET A 80 -0.30 6.13 -1.18
N PRO A 81 -0.14 5.45 -0.01
CA PRO A 81 0.81 4.34 0.12
C PRO A 81 0.64 3.22 -0.92
N LEU A 82 -0.61 2.97 -1.34
CA LEU A 82 -0.94 1.97 -2.35
C LEU A 82 -0.31 2.26 -3.71
N THR A 83 -0.19 3.53 -4.10
CA THR A 83 0.43 3.94 -5.37
C THR A 83 1.85 3.42 -5.49
N HIS A 84 2.62 3.57 -4.41
CA HIS A 84 4.00 3.14 -4.35
C HIS A 84 4.11 1.60 -4.32
N ALA A 85 3.24 0.92 -3.57
CA ALA A 85 3.19 -0.54 -3.54
C ALA A 85 2.91 -1.13 -4.94
N VAL A 86 2.00 -0.52 -5.68
CA VAL A 86 1.61 -0.96 -7.02
C VAL A 86 2.72 -0.64 -8.03
N ALA A 87 3.40 0.50 -7.91
CA ALA A 87 4.56 0.82 -8.72
C ALA A 87 5.70 -0.20 -8.51
N ILE A 88 5.97 -0.61 -7.27
CA ILE A 88 6.98 -1.64 -6.96
C ILE A 88 6.58 -2.99 -7.53
N SER A 89 5.32 -3.41 -7.32
CA SER A 89 4.80 -4.67 -7.85
C SER A 89 4.95 -4.73 -9.38
N ARG A 90 4.56 -3.67 -10.09
CA ARG A 90 4.71 -3.58 -11.55
C ARG A 90 6.16 -3.62 -12.01
N ALA A 91 7.06 -2.94 -11.31
CA ALA A 91 8.49 -2.99 -11.62
C ALA A 91 9.06 -4.42 -11.48
N ILE A 92 8.65 -5.17 -10.44
CA ILE A 92 9.05 -6.56 -10.23
C ILE A 92 8.48 -7.48 -11.31
N PHE A 93 7.21 -7.30 -11.69
CA PHE A 93 6.57 -8.08 -12.76
C PHE A 93 7.19 -7.85 -14.13
N ASN A 94 7.51 -6.60 -14.46
CA ASN A 94 8.08 -6.21 -15.75
C ASN A 94 9.61 -6.33 -15.80
N GLY A 95 10.28 -6.65 -14.68
CA GLY A 95 11.74 -6.66 -14.58
C GLY A 95 12.40 -5.29 -14.80
N THR A 96 11.64 -4.19 -14.63
CA THR A 96 12.10 -2.82 -14.92
C THR A 96 12.49 -2.10 -13.63
N TYR A 97 13.76 -2.23 -13.25
CA TYR A 97 14.31 -1.59 -12.05
C TYR A 97 14.80 -0.17 -12.35
N THR A 98 13.94 0.83 -12.14
CA THR A 98 14.29 2.25 -12.31
C THR A 98 14.77 2.85 -10.98
N ARG A 99 15.52 3.98 -11.03
CA ARG A 99 15.92 4.71 -9.81
C ARG A 99 14.72 5.16 -8.96
N GLY A 100 13.56 5.40 -9.58
CA GLY A 100 12.32 5.72 -8.89
C GLY A 100 11.81 4.58 -8.00
N LEU A 101 12.22 3.34 -8.22
CA LEU A 101 11.81 2.20 -7.42
C LEU A 101 12.28 2.31 -5.96
N ILE A 102 13.53 2.74 -5.76
CA ILE A 102 14.11 2.94 -4.43
C ILE A 102 13.35 4.04 -3.69
N PHE A 103 12.96 5.11 -4.38
CA PHE A 103 12.14 6.17 -3.81
C PHE A 103 10.77 5.64 -3.36
N ASN A 104 10.07 4.88 -4.21
CA ASN A 104 8.79 4.26 -3.84
C ASN A 104 8.95 3.35 -2.62
N PHE A 105 10.00 2.52 -2.59
CA PHE A 105 10.27 1.63 -1.46
C PHE A 105 10.53 2.39 -0.16
N LEU A 106 11.39 3.42 -0.21
CA LEU A 106 11.68 4.28 0.93
C LEU A 106 10.43 4.98 1.47
N VAL A 107 9.58 5.50 0.58
CA VAL A 107 8.34 6.17 0.98
C VAL A 107 7.40 5.20 1.69
N ILE A 108 7.13 4.01 1.13
CA ILE A 108 6.27 3.04 1.82
C ILE A 108 6.88 2.57 3.13
N PHE A 109 8.20 2.43 3.18
CA PHE A 109 8.89 1.96 4.37
C PHE A 109 8.80 2.96 5.51
N VAL A 110 9.04 4.24 5.22
CA VAL A 110 8.88 5.32 6.20
C VAL A 110 7.43 5.41 6.67
N LEU A 111 6.46 5.32 5.74
CA LEU A 111 5.03 5.34 6.08
C LEU A 111 4.64 4.16 6.98
N GLU A 112 5.16 2.96 6.71
CA GLU A 112 4.89 1.77 7.52
C GLU A 112 5.41 1.94 8.94
N VAL A 113 6.67 2.33 9.08
CA VAL A 113 7.29 2.55 10.39
C VAL A 113 6.49 3.58 11.20
N ILE A 114 6.13 4.71 10.58
CA ILE A 114 5.32 5.75 11.22
C ILE A 114 3.94 5.21 11.62
N ALA A 115 3.23 4.56 10.70
CA ALA A 115 1.89 4.03 10.94
C ALA A 115 1.90 2.96 12.05
N PHE A 116 2.90 2.08 12.05
CA PHE A 116 3.06 1.04 13.06
C PHE A 116 3.25 1.63 14.46
N PHE A 117 4.20 2.56 14.62
CA PHE A 117 4.45 3.19 15.92
C PHE A 117 3.24 4.00 16.42
N ILE A 118 2.59 4.75 15.54
CA ILE A 118 1.39 5.53 15.90
C ILE A 118 0.25 4.58 16.31
N GLY A 119 -0.02 3.55 15.50
CA GLY A 119 -1.10 2.60 15.77
C GLY A 119 -0.90 1.86 17.10
N VAL A 120 0.31 1.37 17.38
CA VAL A 120 0.63 0.72 18.66
C VAL A 120 0.44 1.69 19.83
N ARG A 121 0.90 2.94 19.70
CA ARG A 121 0.78 3.96 20.75
C ARG A 121 -0.68 4.32 21.03
N LEU A 122 -1.51 4.46 19.99
CA LEU A 122 -2.93 4.78 20.13
C LEU A 122 -3.71 3.62 20.74
N MET A 123 -3.46 2.39 20.30
CA MET A 123 -4.12 1.22 20.88
C MET A 123 -3.75 1.01 22.35
N LYS A 124 -2.48 1.18 22.72
CA LYS A 124 -2.06 1.15 24.14
C LYS A 124 -2.82 2.19 24.97
N LYS A 125 -2.95 3.43 24.47
CA LYS A 125 -3.74 4.48 25.15
C LYS A 125 -5.22 4.14 25.30
N ARG A 126 -5.80 3.44 24.32
CA ARG A 126 -7.21 3.01 24.36
C ARG A 126 -7.45 1.90 25.38
N LEU A 127 -6.51 0.95 25.52
CA LEU A 127 -6.65 -0.23 26.39
C LEU A 127 -6.28 0.01 27.86
N ILE A 128 -5.47 1.03 28.14
CA ILE A 128 -5.04 1.39 29.52
C ILE A 128 -6.07 2.32 30.21
N LYS A 129 -7.14 2.69 29.51
CA LYS A 129 -8.31 3.35 30.07
C LYS A 129 -9.33 2.30 30.53
#